data_AF-F3PVK6-F1
#
_entry.id   AF-F3PVK6-F1
#
_cell.length_a   1.000
_cell.length_b   1.000
_cell.length_c   1.000
_cell.angle_alpha   90.00
_cell.angle_beta   90.00
_cell.angle_gamma   90.00
#
_symmetry.space_group_name_H-M   'P 1'
#
loop_
_entity.id
_entity.type
_entity.pdbx_description
1 polymer ?
#
loop_
_entity_poly.entity_id
_entity_poly.type
_entity_poly.pdbx_seq_one_letter_code
_entity_poly.pdbx_strand_id
1 'polypeptide(L)'
;FQTGTPTYLVDLLKQSDYDLRLLVAGVEVTASAFSEYRAEANNPLPMIYQSGYLTIKGYDREVRLYTLRFPNDEVRYGFLNFLVPFYTRVTDDETGFHIAKFMRELRAGDVDAFMERLKLFFAGIPYDLSDNTERHYQAIFYIVFTLMGQFVETEVRSARGRADAVVKTRDAIYVFEFKLDG
;
A
#
# COMPACT_ATOMS: atom_id res chain seq x y z
N PHE A 1 6.34 0.39 -19.55
CA PHE A 1 6.14 -1.07 -19.51
C PHE A 1 4.70 -1.36 -19.93
N GLN A 2 4.51 -1.98 -21.10
CA GLN A 2 3.20 -2.36 -21.63
C GLN A 2 3.17 -3.89 -21.76
N THR A 3 2.51 -4.56 -20.82
CA THR A 3 2.10 -5.98 -20.90
C THR A 3 0.79 -6.10 -20.14
N GLY A 4 -0.02 -7.15 -20.37
CA GLY A 4 -1.33 -7.36 -19.70
C GLY A 4 -1.26 -7.87 -18.24
N THR A 5 -0.05 -8.12 -17.73
CA THR A 5 0.27 -8.53 -16.35
C THR A 5 -0.16 -7.53 -15.25
N PRO A 6 -0.11 -6.20 -15.45
CA PRO A 6 -0.48 -5.23 -14.42
C PRO A 6 -1.98 -5.28 -14.08
N THR A 7 -2.86 -5.36 -15.08
CA THR A 7 -4.31 -5.35 -14.85
C THR A 7 -4.78 -6.59 -14.11
N TYR A 8 -4.30 -7.78 -14.50
CA TYR A 8 -4.69 -9.02 -13.84
C TYR A 8 -4.24 -9.08 -12.37
N LEU A 9 -3.05 -8.58 -12.05
CA LEU A 9 -2.57 -8.52 -10.68
C LEU A 9 -3.43 -7.59 -9.81
N VAL A 10 -3.84 -6.45 -10.38
CA VAL A 10 -4.75 -5.51 -9.71
C VAL A 10 -6.12 -6.16 -9.50
N ASP A 11 -6.65 -6.82 -10.51
CA ASP A 11 -7.94 -7.50 -10.41
C ASP A 11 -7.91 -8.56 -9.29
N LEU A 12 -6.82 -9.32 -9.20
CA LEU A 12 -6.58 -10.24 -8.08
C LEU A 12 -6.51 -9.51 -6.74
N LEU A 13 -5.79 -8.39 -6.62
CA LEU A 13 -5.69 -7.61 -5.38
C LEU A 13 -7.02 -6.95 -4.96
N LYS A 14 -7.91 -6.68 -5.91
CA LYS A 14 -9.26 -6.16 -5.65
C LYS A 14 -10.24 -7.27 -5.28
N GLN A 15 -10.14 -8.44 -5.91
CA GLN A 15 -11.04 -9.58 -5.71
C GLN A 15 -10.64 -10.44 -4.50
N SER A 16 -9.33 -10.59 -4.27
CA SER A 16 -8.82 -11.09 -3.01
C SER A 16 -8.90 -9.95 -2.01
N ASP A 17 -9.61 -10.15 -0.91
CA ASP A 17 -9.67 -9.26 0.25
C ASP A 17 -8.31 -9.24 0.98
N TYR A 18 -7.22 -9.13 0.21
CA TYR A 18 -5.85 -9.31 0.64
C TYR A 18 -5.32 -8.03 1.25
N ASP A 19 -4.78 -8.16 2.44
CA ASP A 19 -4.25 -7.02 3.17
C ASP A 19 -2.88 -6.61 2.60
N LEU A 20 -2.85 -5.50 1.85
CA LEU A 20 -1.62 -4.90 1.30
C LEU A 20 -0.56 -4.64 2.37
N ARG A 21 -0.96 -4.44 3.63
CA ARG A 21 -0.06 -4.18 4.75
C ARG A 21 0.78 -5.43 5.07
N LEU A 22 0.20 -6.62 4.93
CA LEU A 22 0.92 -7.88 5.11
C LEU A 22 2.00 -8.05 4.05
N LEU A 23 1.73 -7.66 2.80
CA LEU A 23 2.74 -7.71 1.71
C LEU A 23 3.96 -6.84 2.04
N VAL A 24 3.73 -5.62 2.54
CA VAL A 24 4.81 -4.67 2.81
C VAL A 24 5.57 -5.00 4.08
N ALA A 25 4.91 -5.49 5.14
CA ALA A 25 5.58 -5.98 6.35
C ALA A 25 6.42 -7.25 6.10
N GLY A 26 6.01 -8.04 5.11
CA GLY A 26 6.59 -9.33 4.78
C GLY A 26 5.68 -10.47 5.21
N VAL A 27 5.62 -11.52 4.39
CA VAL A 27 4.71 -12.65 4.56
C VAL A 27 5.53 -13.92 4.73
N GLU A 28 5.12 -14.77 5.67
CA GLU A 28 5.67 -16.12 5.84
C GLU A 28 4.77 -17.14 5.14
N VAL A 29 5.37 -18.00 4.32
CA VAL A 29 4.63 -19.00 3.54
C VAL A 29 5.32 -20.35 3.48
N THR A 30 4.53 -21.40 3.29
CA THR A 30 5.02 -22.73 2.95
C THR A 30 5.44 -22.80 1.49
N ALA A 31 6.19 -23.86 1.12
CA ALA A 31 6.60 -24.09 -0.26
C ALA A 31 5.42 -24.18 -1.26
N SER A 32 4.22 -24.59 -0.81
CA SER A 32 3.03 -24.69 -1.66
C SER A 32 2.59 -23.34 -2.24
N ALA A 33 2.88 -22.24 -1.56
CA ALA A 33 2.55 -20.89 -2.01
C ALA A 33 3.27 -20.47 -3.30
N PHE A 34 4.35 -21.16 -3.70
CA PHE A 34 5.04 -20.89 -4.96
C PHE A 34 4.41 -21.59 -6.18
N SER A 35 3.65 -22.65 -5.92
CA SER A 35 3.11 -23.57 -6.94
C SER A 35 1.59 -23.49 -7.11
N GLU A 36 0.88 -22.89 -6.15
CA GLU A 36 -0.56 -22.74 -6.21
C GLU A 36 -0.97 -21.64 -7.21
N TYR A 37 -1.02 -22.01 -8.48
CA TYR A 37 -1.81 -21.29 -9.49
C TYR A 37 -3.23 -21.86 -9.51
N ARG A 38 -3.88 -21.94 -8.34
CA ARG A 38 -5.30 -22.31 -8.32
C ARG A 38 -6.08 -21.04 -8.63
N ALA A 39 -6.66 -20.99 -9.81
CA ALA A 39 -7.62 -19.95 -10.21
C ALA A 39 -8.81 -19.79 -9.24
N GLU A 40 -8.97 -20.74 -8.30
CA GLU A 40 -9.97 -20.77 -7.23
C GLU A 40 -9.48 -20.17 -5.90
N ALA A 41 -8.17 -19.99 -5.70
CA ALA A 41 -7.62 -19.38 -4.51
C ALA A 41 -7.52 -17.88 -4.77
N ASN A 42 -8.39 -17.08 -4.16
CA ASN A 42 -8.29 -15.62 -4.10
C ASN A 42 -7.02 -15.18 -3.33
N ASN A 43 -5.83 -15.59 -3.79
CA ASN A 43 -4.54 -15.32 -3.19
C ASN A 43 -3.61 -14.73 -4.27
N PRO A 44 -3.30 -13.43 -4.19
CA PRO A 44 -2.47 -12.74 -5.18
C PRO A 44 -0.97 -13.04 -5.00
N LEU A 45 -0.57 -13.63 -3.86
CA LEU A 45 0.83 -13.80 -3.48
C LEU A 45 1.70 -14.57 -4.50
N PRO A 46 1.26 -15.71 -5.06
CA PRO A 46 2.07 -16.44 -6.05
C PRO A 46 2.36 -15.58 -7.28
N MET A 47 1.38 -14.78 -7.73
CA MET A 47 1.53 -13.87 -8.87
C MET A 47 2.50 -12.73 -8.56
N ILE A 48 2.36 -12.09 -7.39
CA ILE A 48 3.25 -11.00 -6.95
C ILE A 48 4.70 -11.48 -6.85
N TYR A 49 4.89 -12.71 -6.36
CA TYR A 49 6.21 -13.34 -6.29
C TYR A 49 6.76 -13.64 -7.70
N GLN A 50 5.97 -14.28 -8.57
CA GLN A 50 6.39 -14.64 -9.93
C GLN A 50 6.67 -13.41 -10.82
N SER A 51 5.96 -12.30 -10.61
CA SER A 51 6.21 -11.04 -11.31
C SER A 51 7.46 -10.30 -10.80
N GLY A 52 8.13 -10.83 -9.76
CA GLY A 52 9.37 -10.29 -9.22
C GLY A 52 9.22 -9.15 -8.21
N TYR A 53 8.00 -8.83 -7.77
CA TYR A 53 7.80 -7.80 -6.74
C TYR A 53 8.25 -8.27 -5.36
N LEU A 54 8.09 -9.57 -5.06
CA LEU A 54 8.57 -10.19 -3.83
C LEU A 54 9.70 -11.18 -4.12
N THR A 55 10.62 -11.28 -3.17
CA THR A 55 11.71 -12.25 -3.18
C THR A 55 11.85 -12.93 -1.81
N ILE A 56 12.49 -14.08 -1.78
CA ILE A 56 12.79 -14.79 -0.53
C ILE A 56 13.88 -14.02 0.21
N LYS A 57 13.58 -13.59 1.44
CA LYS A 57 14.53 -12.95 2.37
C LYS A 57 15.00 -13.87 3.48
N GLY A 58 14.30 -14.97 3.73
CA GLY A 58 14.61 -15.91 4.79
C GLY A 58 13.95 -17.26 4.56
N TYR A 59 14.52 -18.29 5.18
CA TYR A 59 13.93 -19.62 5.26
C TYR A 59 14.20 -20.20 6.65
N ASP A 60 13.13 -20.43 7.40
CA ASP A 60 13.18 -21.16 8.65
C ASP A 60 13.10 -22.66 8.36
N ARG A 61 14.17 -23.39 8.68
CA ARG A 61 14.28 -24.83 8.42
C ARG A 61 13.48 -25.68 9.41
N GLU A 62 13.27 -25.19 10.63
CA GLU A 62 12.59 -25.93 11.69
C GLU A 62 11.10 -26.05 11.36
N VAL A 63 10.49 -24.93 10.97
CA VAL A 63 9.06 -24.87 10.60
C VAL A 63 8.81 -24.89 9.08
N ARG A 64 9.87 -24.91 8.27
CA ARG A 64 9.83 -24.95 6.80
C ARG A 64 9.07 -23.78 6.16
N LEU A 65 9.23 -22.58 6.72
CA LEU A 65 8.60 -21.34 6.24
C LEU A 65 9.58 -20.44 5.51
N TYR A 66 9.11 -19.85 4.41
CA TYR A 66 9.83 -18.84 3.63
C TYR A 66 9.32 -17.46 3.98
N THR A 67 10.22 -16.52 4.22
CA THR A 67 9.87 -15.10 4.39
C THR A 67 9.98 -14.39 3.05
N LEU A 68 8.87 -13.86 2.55
CA LEU A 68 8.81 -13.06 1.32
C LEU A 68 8.75 -11.56 1.66
N ARG A 69 9.58 -10.75 1.00
CA ARG A 69 9.54 -9.28 1.07
C ARG A 69 9.93 -8.64 -0.25
N PHE A 70 9.66 -7.34 -0.39
CA PHE A 70 10.23 -6.55 -1.46
C PHE A 70 11.77 -6.65 -1.47
N PRO A 71 12.41 -6.74 -2.65
CA PRO A 71 13.86 -6.89 -2.73
C PRO A 71 14.60 -5.65 -2.21
N ASN A 72 14.05 -4.46 -2.46
CA ASN A 72 14.57 -3.16 -2.06
C ASN A 72 13.43 -2.11 -2.05
N ASP A 73 13.76 -0.88 -1.65
CA ASP A 73 12.80 0.23 -1.60
C ASP A 73 12.32 0.70 -2.97
N GLU A 74 13.15 0.62 -4.01
CA GLU A 74 12.76 1.02 -5.37
C GLU A 74 11.60 0.15 -5.88
N VAL A 75 11.69 -1.16 -5.72
CA VAL A 75 10.62 -2.10 -6.12
C VAL A 75 9.39 -1.93 -5.22
N ARG A 76 9.59 -1.72 -3.91
CA ARG A 76 8.48 -1.46 -2.96
C ARG A 76 7.68 -0.22 -3.35
N TYR A 77 8.35 0.90 -3.58
CA TYR A 77 7.69 2.15 -3.94
C TYR A 77 7.16 2.14 -5.38
N GLY A 78 7.86 1.49 -6.31
CA GLY A 78 7.37 1.27 -7.67
C GLY A 78 6.06 0.49 -7.69
N PHE A 79 5.96 -0.57 -6.88
CA PHE A 79 4.72 -1.34 -6.72
C PHE A 79 3.59 -0.50 -6.13
N LEU A 80 3.84 0.27 -5.06
CA LEU A 80 2.80 1.10 -4.44
C LEU A 80 2.33 2.23 -5.36
N ASN A 81 3.24 2.89 -6.08
CA ASN A 81 2.88 3.89 -7.09
C ASN A 81 2.01 3.27 -8.18
N PHE A 82 2.39 2.09 -8.67
CA PHE A 82 1.61 1.34 -9.65
C PHE A 82 0.18 1.05 -9.15
N LEU A 83 -0.05 0.86 -7.84
CA LEU A 83 -1.39 0.62 -7.31
C LEU A 83 -2.26 1.89 -7.22
N VAL A 84 -1.68 3.09 -7.16
CA VAL A 84 -2.44 4.33 -6.89
C VAL A 84 -3.62 4.57 -7.84
N PRO A 85 -3.48 4.45 -9.17
CA PRO A 85 -4.60 4.67 -10.09
C PRO A 85 -5.71 3.62 -10.00
N PHE A 86 -5.43 2.51 -9.33
CA PHE A 86 -6.41 1.44 -9.16
C PHE A 86 -7.18 1.54 -7.86
N TYR A 87 -6.59 2.17 -6.84
CA TYR A 87 -7.23 2.46 -5.55
C TYR A 87 -7.81 3.89 -5.48
N THR A 88 -7.49 4.74 -6.45
CA THR A 88 -7.91 6.15 -6.47
C THR A 88 -8.21 6.59 -7.91
N ARG A 89 -8.80 7.77 -8.12
CA ARG A 89 -8.89 8.38 -9.48
C ARG A 89 -7.64 9.16 -9.88
N VAL A 90 -6.59 9.17 -9.06
CA VAL A 90 -5.36 9.91 -9.35
C VAL A 90 -4.56 9.13 -10.38
N THR A 91 -4.19 9.80 -11.47
CA THR A 91 -3.39 9.18 -12.53
C THR A 91 -1.94 8.95 -12.08
N ASP A 92 -1.22 8.04 -12.76
CA ASP A 92 0.20 7.80 -12.49
C ASP A 92 1.02 9.11 -12.55
N ASP A 93 0.72 9.96 -13.53
CA ASP A 93 1.41 11.23 -13.76
C ASP A 93 1.19 12.25 -12.63
N GLU A 94 0.05 12.18 -11.94
CA GLU A 94 -0.31 13.07 -10.84
C GLU A 94 0.16 12.54 -9.48
N THR A 95 0.34 11.23 -9.34
CA THR A 95 0.65 10.57 -8.07
C THR A 95 1.90 11.16 -7.40
N GLY A 96 3.02 11.24 -8.13
CA GLY A 96 4.26 11.80 -7.60
C GLY A 96 4.12 13.26 -7.16
N PHE A 97 3.30 14.04 -7.87
CA PHE A 97 3.02 15.43 -7.53
C PHE A 97 2.19 15.56 -6.25
N HIS A 98 1.18 14.70 -6.06
CA HIS A 98 0.37 14.68 -4.84
C HIS A 98 1.21 14.29 -3.61
N ILE A 99 2.05 13.24 -3.70
CA ILE A 99 2.93 12.81 -2.61
C ILE A 99 3.94 13.91 -2.25
N ALA A 100 4.55 14.56 -3.24
CA ALA A 100 5.46 15.67 -3.01
C ALA A 100 4.79 16.86 -2.32
N LYS A 101 3.52 17.15 -2.65
CA LYS A 101 2.75 18.22 -2.01
C LYS A 101 2.38 17.90 -0.56
N PHE A 102 1.89 16.69 -0.28
CA PHE A 102 1.64 16.24 1.10
C PHE A 102 2.88 16.42 1.99
N MET A 103 4.04 16.02 1.49
CA MET A 103 5.30 16.20 2.21
C MET A 103 5.64 17.68 2.44
N ARG A 104 5.45 18.55 1.45
CA ARG A 104 5.76 20.00 1.58
C ARG A 104 4.86 20.68 2.60
N GLU A 105 3.57 20.35 2.61
CA GLU A 105 2.59 20.89 3.55
C GLU A 105 2.97 20.53 4.99
N LEU A 106 3.30 19.27 5.27
CA LEU A 106 3.77 18.87 6.59
C LEU A 106 5.11 19.48 6.97
N ARG A 107 6.06 19.64 6.03
CA ARG A 107 7.33 20.34 6.33
C ARG A 107 7.13 21.83 6.62
N ALA A 108 6.11 22.45 6.04
CA ALA A 108 5.77 23.85 6.27
C ALA A 108 4.94 24.07 7.55
N GLY A 109 4.48 22.99 8.20
CA GLY A 109 3.55 23.10 9.32
C GLY A 109 2.10 23.38 8.92
N ASP A 110 1.79 23.32 7.62
CA ASP A 110 0.47 23.61 7.08
C ASP A 110 -0.43 22.37 7.13
N VAL A 111 -0.91 22.06 8.34
CA VAL A 111 -1.78 20.91 8.59
C VAL A 111 -3.13 21.07 7.90
N ASP A 112 -3.65 22.29 7.80
CA ASP A 112 -4.94 22.56 7.17
C ASP A 112 -4.89 22.24 5.67
N ALA A 113 -3.86 22.70 4.96
CA ALA A 113 -3.67 22.36 3.55
C ALA A 113 -3.46 20.86 3.33
N PHE A 114 -2.70 20.20 4.21
CA PHE A 114 -2.52 18.74 4.17
C PHE A 114 -3.87 18.02 4.29
N MET A 115 -4.69 18.38 5.27
CA MET A 115 -5.99 17.75 5.51
C MET A 115 -6.99 18.04 4.39
N GLU A 116 -6.99 19.25 3.82
CA GLU A 116 -7.80 19.59 2.65
C GLU A 116 -7.41 18.75 1.43
N ARG A 117 -6.10 18.60 1.16
CA ARG A 117 -5.60 17.75 0.09
C ARG A 117 -5.98 16.30 0.29
N LEU A 118 -5.88 15.80 1.52
CA LEU A 118 -6.25 14.44 1.86
C LEU A 118 -7.73 14.22 1.56
N LYS A 119 -8.61 15.14 1.98
CA LYS A 119 -10.04 15.11 1.66
C LYS A 119 -10.30 15.11 0.15
N LEU A 120 -9.64 15.97 -0.62
CA LEU A 120 -9.80 16.02 -2.08
C LEU A 120 -9.36 14.72 -2.75
N PHE A 121 -8.25 14.14 -2.27
CA PHE A 121 -7.75 12.85 -2.74
C PHE A 121 -8.79 11.73 -2.51
N PHE A 122 -9.46 11.73 -1.35
CA PHE A 122 -10.52 10.76 -1.04
C PHE A 122 -11.86 11.06 -1.74
N ALA A 123 -12.26 12.32 -1.88
CA ALA A 123 -13.49 12.72 -2.57
C ALA A 123 -13.46 12.34 -4.06
N GLY A 124 -12.25 12.18 -4.62
CA GLY A 124 -12.04 11.67 -5.96
C GLY A 124 -12.41 10.20 -6.16
N ILE A 125 -12.71 9.40 -5.13
CA ILE A 125 -12.97 7.96 -5.28
C ILE A 125 -14.46 7.72 -5.59
N PRO A 126 -14.85 7.02 -6.69
CA PRO A 126 -16.24 6.65 -6.95
C PRO A 126 -16.79 5.76 -5.84
N TYR A 127 -18.04 6.01 -5.45
CA TYR A 127 -18.84 5.10 -4.61
C TYR A 127 -18.93 3.68 -5.21
N ASP A 128 -18.76 3.54 -6.52
CA ASP A 128 -18.91 2.28 -7.25
C ASP A 128 -17.63 1.40 -7.20
N LEU A 129 -16.49 1.98 -6.79
CA LEU A 129 -15.26 1.23 -6.47
C LEU A 129 -15.21 0.80 -5.00
N SER A 130 -16.18 1.25 -4.20
CA SER A 130 -16.31 0.89 -2.81
C SER A 130 -17.45 -0.11 -2.63
N ASP A 131 -17.11 -1.34 -2.27
CA ASP A 131 -17.99 -2.11 -1.37
C ASP A 131 -18.06 -1.46 0.04
N ASN A 132 -17.83 -0.14 0.14
CA ASN A 132 -17.77 0.68 1.35
C ASN A 132 -17.06 0.00 2.52
N THR A 133 -16.04 -0.80 2.25
CA THR A 133 -15.30 -1.47 3.30
C THR A 133 -14.25 -0.50 3.82
N GLU A 134 -14.25 -0.34 5.14
CA GLU A 134 -13.20 0.30 5.93
C GLU A 134 -11.77 0.00 5.43
N ARG A 135 -11.59 -1.20 4.89
CA ARG A 135 -10.34 -1.71 4.33
C ARG A 135 -9.87 -0.97 3.08
N HIS A 136 -10.77 -0.51 2.21
CA HIS A 136 -10.38 0.24 1.02
C HIS A 136 -9.74 1.58 1.42
N TYR A 137 -10.37 2.30 2.36
CA TYR A 137 -9.81 3.52 2.93
C TYR A 137 -8.48 3.25 3.66
N GLN A 138 -8.41 2.19 4.47
CA GLN A 138 -7.17 1.78 5.13
C GLN A 138 -6.04 1.48 4.13
N ALA A 139 -6.34 0.83 3.00
CA ALA A 139 -5.37 0.55 1.94
C ALA A 139 -4.85 1.85 1.32
N ILE A 140 -5.73 2.81 1.05
CA ILE A 140 -5.33 4.11 0.49
C ILE A 140 -4.46 4.90 1.48
N PHE A 141 -4.87 5.00 2.75
CA PHE A 141 -4.02 5.62 3.78
C PHE A 141 -2.65 4.95 3.83
N TYR A 142 -2.64 3.62 3.85
CA TYR A 142 -1.40 2.87 3.89
C TYR A 142 -0.49 3.19 2.69
N ILE A 143 -1.05 3.21 1.47
CA ILE A 143 -0.30 3.55 0.24
C ILE A 143 0.25 4.97 0.34
N VAL A 144 -0.59 5.97 0.63
CA VAL A 144 -0.19 7.39 0.68
C VAL A 144 0.92 7.62 1.70
N PHE A 145 0.74 7.16 2.95
CA PHE A 145 1.74 7.36 4.00
C PHE A 145 3.01 6.55 3.75
N THR A 146 2.91 5.34 3.19
CA THR A 146 4.11 4.59 2.82
C THR A 146 4.88 5.30 1.70
N LEU A 147 4.20 5.84 0.67
CA LEU A 147 4.84 6.63 -0.39
C LEU A 147 5.46 7.93 0.14
N MET A 148 4.86 8.58 1.13
CA MET A 148 5.50 9.72 1.81
C MET A 148 6.83 9.33 2.46
N GLY A 149 6.96 8.07 2.91
CA GLY A 149 8.19 7.43 3.38
C GLY A 149 9.40 7.56 2.44
N GLN A 150 9.17 7.84 1.15
CA GLN A 150 10.24 8.14 0.18
C GLN A 150 10.97 9.45 0.49
N PHE A 151 10.30 10.40 1.15
CA PHE A 151 10.77 11.77 1.31
C PHE A 151 10.83 12.23 2.76
N VAL A 152 10.05 11.60 3.65
CA VAL A 152 9.95 11.96 5.07
C VAL A 152 9.83 10.69 5.90
N GLU A 153 10.47 10.66 7.07
CA GLU A 153 10.42 9.48 7.94
C GLU A 153 8.97 9.22 8.33
N THR A 154 8.45 8.08 7.90
CA THR A 154 7.05 7.72 8.10
C THR A 154 6.96 6.31 8.65
N GLU A 155 6.31 6.16 9.80
CA GLU A 155 5.93 4.88 10.37
C GLU A 155 4.44 4.68 10.18
N VAL A 156 4.04 3.61 9.49
CA VAL A 156 2.63 3.24 9.35
C VAL A 156 2.39 1.96 10.13
N ARG A 157 1.54 2.03 11.14
CA ARG A 157 1.08 0.88 11.92
C ARG A 157 -0.39 0.66 11.63
N SER A 158 -0.80 -0.60 11.65
CA SER A 158 -2.21 -0.90 11.59
C SER A 158 -2.53 -2.11 12.46
N ALA A 159 -3.56 -1.95 13.28
CA ALA A 159 -4.11 -3.00 14.11
C ALA A 159 -5.64 -2.94 13.97
N ARG A 160 -6.27 -4.07 13.58
CA ARG A 160 -7.72 -4.33 13.61
C ARG A 160 -8.61 -3.06 13.66
N GLY A 161 -8.75 -2.38 12.53
CA GLY A 161 -9.67 -1.24 12.38
C GLY A 161 -9.07 0.15 12.67
N ARG A 162 -7.78 0.22 13.02
CA ARG A 162 -7.04 1.48 13.17
C ARG A 162 -5.84 1.49 12.25
N ALA A 163 -5.72 2.55 11.47
CA ALA A 163 -4.47 2.90 10.82
C ALA A 163 -3.91 4.10 11.58
N ASP A 164 -2.69 3.93 12.07
CA ASP A 164 -1.93 5.00 12.74
C ASP A 164 -0.72 5.30 11.86
N ALA A 165 -0.54 6.57 11.51
CA ALA A 165 0.65 7.02 10.79
C ALA A 165 1.38 8.06 11.61
N VAL A 166 2.69 7.91 11.73
CA VAL A 166 3.57 8.90 12.34
C VAL A 166 4.49 9.43 11.25
N VAL A 167 4.42 10.73 10.98
CA VAL A 167 5.30 11.41 10.02
C VAL A 167 6.22 12.34 10.80
N LYS A 168 7.53 12.11 10.71
CA LYS A 168 8.55 12.92 11.37
C LYS A 168 9.24 13.80 10.33
N THR A 169 8.98 15.10 10.39
CA THR A 169 9.75 16.09 9.64
C THR A 169 10.98 16.51 10.45
N ARG A 170 11.78 17.43 9.90
CA ARG A 170 12.93 17.99 10.62
C ARG A 170 12.51 18.71 11.91
N ASP A 171 11.37 19.39 11.87
CA ASP A 171 10.98 20.38 12.88
C ASP A 171 9.73 19.95 13.68
N ALA A 172 9.02 18.90 13.25
CA ALA A 172 7.78 18.45 13.88
C ALA A 172 7.52 16.95 13.72
N ILE A 173 6.71 16.40 14.62
CA ILE A 173 6.17 15.04 14.53
C ILE A 173 4.65 15.13 14.42
N TYR A 174 4.10 14.57 13.34
CA TYR A 174 2.67 14.48 13.10
C TYR A 174 2.20 13.05 13.39
N VAL A 175 1.14 12.93 14.18
CA VAL A 175 0.50 11.65 14.50
C VAL A 175 -0.91 11.68 13.94
N PHE A 176 -1.23 10.73 13.06
CA PHE A 176 -2.52 10.59 12.42
C PHE A 176 -3.18 9.30 12.93
N GLU A 177 -4.39 9.44 13.47
CA GLU A 177 -5.27 8.32 13.83
C GLU A 177 -6.48 8.34 12.87
N PHE A 178 -6.69 7.25 12.13
CA PHE A 178 -7.80 7.14 11.19
C PHE A 178 -8.94 6.31 11.79
N LYS A 179 -10.16 6.87 11.77
CA LYS A 179 -11.40 6.22 12.20
C LYS A 179 -12.44 6.32 11.09
N LEU A 180 -13.13 5.21 10.81
CA LEU A 180 -14.15 5.16 9.77
C LEU A 180 -15.58 5.36 10.32
N ASP A 181 -15.77 5.15 11.63
CA ASP A 181 -17.02 5.40 12.34
C ASP A 181 -16.80 6.52 13.37
N GLY A 182 -17.31 7.71 13.07
CA GLY A 182 -17.35 8.88 13.97
C GLY A 182 -18.78 9.21 14.35
#